data_AF-A0A496WWB6-F1
#
_entry.id   AF-A0A496WWB6-F1
#
_cell.length_a   1.000
_cell.length_b   1.000
_cell.length_c   1.000
_cell.angle_alpha   90.00
_cell.angle_beta   90.00
_cell.angle_gamma   90.00
#
_symmetry.space_group_name_H-M   'P 1'
#
loop_
_entity.id
_entity.type
_entity.pdbx_description
1 polymer ?
#
loop_
_entity_poly.entity_id
_entity_poly.type
_entity_poly.pdbx_seq_one_letter_code
_entity_poly.pdbx_strand_id
1 'polypeptide(L)'
;PGCYPLCKVKDVNVFDVMKDNRDLMRFTIEEIMNEQPFPDATYSAHHAGLQFELAEAGELYMITQGGGGGYGDILERDPADIVKDWADRIVSKHTIENIYHVVMDYDTGAVDQEATDKARAAERKTRLARAKPYKEFAAEWTRAKPPEGLPFYGSWDDPTVLYLGTPDDTCPADAIVPVMMPDPKDVEIAKLKAELAALKQA
;
A
#
# COMPACT_ATOMS: atom_id res chain seq x y z
N PRO A 1 4.30 -0.36 9.53
CA PRO A 1 5.13 -1.09 8.54
C PRO A 1 4.94 -0.47 7.16
N GLY A 2 6.02 -0.12 6.45
CA GLY A 2 5.93 0.31 5.04
C GLY A 2 5.17 -0.74 4.22
N CYS A 3 4.49 -0.32 3.16
CA CYS A 3 3.87 -1.27 2.24
C CYS A 3 4.99 -2.01 1.49
N TYR A 4 5.11 -3.32 1.72
CA TYR A 4 6.07 -4.20 1.02
C TYR A 4 5.29 -5.15 0.11
N PRO A 5 4.78 -4.68 -1.05
CA PRO A 5 4.14 -5.60 -1.98
C PRO A 5 5.20 -6.53 -2.58
N LEU A 6 4.93 -7.82 -2.55
CA LEU A 6 5.63 -8.80 -3.37
C LEU A 6 4.89 -8.89 -4.70
N CYS A 7 5.54 -8.52 -5.78
CA CYS A 7 4.99 -8.59 -7.12
C CYS A 7 5.54 -9.83 -7.82
N LYS A 8 4.66 -10.61 -8.44
CA LYS A 8 5.01 -11.79 -9.24
C LYS A 8 4.55 -11.62 -10.67
N VAL A 9 5.42 -12.01 -11.60
CA VAL A 9 5.07 -12.24 -13.00
C VAL A 9 5.34 -13.71 -13.29
N LYS A 10 4.27 -14.47 -13.48
CA LYS A 10 4.28 -15.91 -13.72
C LYS A 10 3.89 -16.23 -15.16
N ASP A 11 4.03 -17.50 -15.53
CA ASP A 11 3.65 -18.03 -16.85
C ASP A 11 4.43 -17.39 -18.01
N VAL A 12 5.65 -16.94 -17.71
CA VAL A 12 6.57 -16.34 -18.68
C VAL A 12 7.99 -16.79 -18.41
N ASN A 13 8.75 -17.03 -19.49
CA ASN A 13 10.20 -17.07 -19.43
C ASN A 13 10.76 -15.79 -20.03
N VAL A 14 11.06 -14.78 -19.20
CA VAL A 14 11.54 -13.49 -19.71
C VAL A 14 12.84 -13.63 -20.51
N PHE A 15 13.68 -14.64 -20.24
CA PHE A 15 14.89 -14.85 -21.01
C PHE A 15 14.61 -15.20 -22.47
N ASP A 16 13.51 -15.90 -22.75
CA ASP A 16 13.08 -16.21 -24.11
C ASP A 16 12.48 -14.98 -24.78
N VAL A 17 11.62 -14.23 -24.08
CA VAL A 17 11.05 -12.97 -24.59
C VAL A 17 12.16 -12.00 -25.00
N MET A 18 13.21 -11.91 -24.17
CA MET A 18 14.33 -11.02 -24.42
C MET A 18 15.23 -11.45 -25.59
N LYS A 19 15.10 -12.64 -26.16
CA LYS A 19 15.88 -12.98 -27.36
C LYS A 19 15.45 -12.15 -28.57
N ASP A 20 14.13 -11.97 -28.72
CA ASP A 20 13.54 -11.37 -29.91
C ASP A 20 12.91 -9.99 -29.63
N ASN A 21 12.50 -9.70 -28.38
CA ASN A 21 11.74 -8.49 -28.01
C ASN A 21 12.41 -7.73 -26.85
N ARG A 22 13.65 -7.28 -27.06
CA ARG A 22 14.44 -6.57 -26.03
C ARG A 22 13.83 -5.25 -25.57
N ASP A 23 13.02 -4.63 -26.41
CA ASP A 23 12.30 -3.37 -26.18
C ASP A 23 11.16 -3.50 -25.16
N LEU A 24 10.71 -4.73 -24.87
CA LEU A 24 9.74 -5.00 -23.80
C LEU A 24 10.36 -4.98 -22.40
N MET A 25 11.69 -4.86 -22.28
CA MET A 25 12.35 -4.83 -20.99
C MET A 25 11.94 -3.59 -20.20
N ARG A 26 11.62 -3.78 -18.92
CA ARG A 26 11.38 -2.74 -17.93
C ARG A 26 12.25 -3.02 -16.71
N PHE A 27 12.64 -1.96 -16.03
CA PHE A 27 13.66 -2.05 -14.96
C PHE A 27 13.10 -1.74 -13.58
N THR A 28 11.86 -1.30 -13.50
CA THR A 28 11.18 -1.01 -12.25
C THR A 28 9.97 -1.93 -12.08
N ILE A 29 9.59 -2.17 -10.82
CA ILE A 29 8.37 -2.91 -10.50
C ILE A 29 7.13 -2.13 -10.99
N GLU A 30 7.17 -0.80 -10.92
CA GLU A 30 6.05 0.03 -11.37
C GLU A 30 5.82 -0.08 -12.87
N GLU A 31 6.87 0.01 -13.69
CA GLU A 31 6.76 -0.19 -15.14
C GLU A 31 6.25 -1.59 -15.46
N ILE A 32 6.84 -2.64 -14.86
CA ILE A 32 6.46 -4.03 -15.13
C ILE A 32 4.99 -4.29 -14.77
N MET A 33 4.54 -3.82 -13.60
CA MET A 33 3.20 -4.12 -13.11
C MET A 33 2.11 -3.25 -13.76
N ASN A 34 2.43 -2.01 -14.15
CA ASN A 34 1.48 -1.10 -14.79
C ASN A 34 1.38 -1.32 -16.30
N GLU A 35 2.52 -1.50 -16.99
CA GLU A 35 2.54 -1.68 -18.44
C GLU A 35 2.32 -3.12 -18.87
N GLN A 36 2.60 -4.09 -17.98
CA GLN A 36 2.46 -5.52 -18.24
C GLN A 36 3.08 -5.94 -19.58
N PRO A 37 4.40 -5.71 -19.75
CA PRO A 37 5.03 -5.75 -21.07
C PRO A 37 5.14 -7.16 -21.66
N PHE A 38 4.94 -8.21 -20.87
CA PHE A 38 4.99 -9.59 -21.32
C PHE A 38 3.56 -10.10 -21.57
N PRO A 39 3.19 -10.35 -22.86
CA PRO A 39 1.90 -10.93 -23.20
C PRO A 39 1.73 -12.31 -22.56
N ASP A 40 0.48 -12.66 -22.24
CA ASP A 40 0.08 -13.95 -21.69
C ASP A 40 0.65 -14.30 -20.30
N ALA A 41 1.48 -13.43 -19.71
CA ALA A 41 1.99 -13.58 -18.36
C ALA A 41 0.94 -13.23 -17.30
N THR A 42 1.03 -13.86 -16.13
CA THR A 42 0.15 -13.59 -15.00
C THR A 42 0.80 -12.63 -14.01
N TYR A 43 0.22 -11.44 -13.85
CA TYR A 43 0.70 -10.39 -12.94
C TYR A 43 -0.09 -10.42 -11.64
N SER A 44 0.60 -10.44 -10.50
CA SER A 44 -0.07 -10.48 -9.20
C SER A 44 0.73 -9.78 -8.11
N ALA A 45 0.02 -9.20 -7.15
CA ALA A 45 0.59 -8.58 -5.95
C ALA A 45 0.17 -9.36 -4.70
N HIS A 46 1.13 -9.59 -3.81
CA HIS A 46 0.99 -10.45 -2.64
C HIS A 46 1.52 -9.73 -1.40
N HIS A 47 1.08 -10.17 -0.22
CA HIS A 47 1.77 -9.81 1.02
C HIS A 47 3.19 -10.41 1.02
N ALA A 48 4.13 -9.75 1.71
CA ALA A 48 5.54 -10.16 1.72
C ALA A 48 5.82 -11.56 2.32
N GLY A 49 4.82 -12.17 2.99
CA GLY A 49 4.93 -13.52 3.55
C GLY A 49 4.74 -14.58 2.48
N LEU A 50 5.69 -14.69 1.55
CA LEU A 50 5.64 -15.70 0.50
C LEU A 50 5.69 -17.11 1.11
N GLN A 51 4.66 -17.91 0.84
CA GLN A 51 4.69 -19.33 1.15
C GLN A 51 5.59 -20.08 0.15
N PHE A 52 5.95 -21.32 0.48
CA PHE A 52 6.70 -22.15 -0.45
C PHE A 52 5.96 -22.28 -1.79
N GLU A 53 6.67 -22.03 -2.88
CA GLU A 53 6.17 -22.13 -4.25
C GLU A 53 7.31 -22.58 -5.16
N LEU A 54 6.99 -23.36 -6.19
CA LEU A 54 7.94 -23.70 -7.25
C LEU A 54 7.99 -22.55 -8.26
N ALA A 55 9.19 -22.05 -8.51
CA ALA A 55 9.47 -21.03 -9.51
C ALA A 55 9.97 -21.68 -10.79
N GLU A 56 9.43 -21.24 -11.92
CA GLU A 56 9.87 -21.67 -13.24
C GLU A 56 10.94 -20.73 -13.81
N ALA A 57 11.68 -21.21 -14.81
CA ALA A 57 12.76 -20.44 -15.42
C ALA A 57 12.23 -19.14 -16.07
N GLY A 58 12.80 -18.02 -15.66
CA GLY A 58 12.46 -16.69 -16.22
C GLY A 58 11.21 -16.04 -15.63
N GLU A 59 10.58 -16.63 -14.60
CA GLU A 59 9.56 -15.92 -13.83
C GLU A 59 10.18 -14.80 -12.99
N LEU A 60 9.40 -13.74 -12.73
CA LEU A 60 9.85 -12.60 -11.94
C LEU A 60 9.23 -12.62 -10.54
N TYR A 61 10.08 -12.53 -9.53
CA TYR A 61 9.71 -12.31 -8.14
C TYR A 61 10.38 -11.01 -7.69
N MET A 62 9.58 -9.98 -7.47
CA MET A 62 10.08 -8.63 -7.29
C MET A 62 9.59 -8.05 -5.96
N ILE A 63 10.53 -7.49 -5.20
CA ILE A 63 10.25 -6.82 -3.93
C ILE A 63 10.84 -5.43 -3.94
N THR A 64 10.14 -4.49 -3.32
CA THR A 64 10.73 -3.21 -2.92
C THR A 64 11.23 -3.31 -1.49
N GLN A 65 12.44 -2.82 -1.24
CA GLN A 65 12.89 -2.61 0.13
C GLN A 65 12.21 -1.37 0.71
N GLY A 66 11.89 -1.43 1.98
CA GLY A 66 11.18 -0.38 2.68
C GLY A 66 12.10 0.79 2.97
N GLY A 67 11.50 1.98 3.00
CA GLY A 67 12.17 3.20 3.45
C GLY A 67 12.15 3.36 4.98
N GLY A 68 12.86 4.38 5.45
CA GLY A 68 12.77 4.86 6.83
C GLY A 68 11.52 5.73 7.06
N GLY A 69 11.22 6.01 8.34
CA GLY A 69 10.24 7.03 8.70
C GLY A 69 10.76 8.45 8.46
N GLY A 70 9.86 9.38 8.15
CA GLY A 70 10.17 10.81 8.04
C GLY A 70 10.12 11.54 9.39
N TYR A 71 10.67 12.75 9.42
CA TYR A 71 10.63 13.64 10.60
C TYR A 71 10.16 15.04 10.20
N GLY A 72 9.32 15.66 11.04
CA GLY A 72 8.84 17.04 10.89
C GLY A 72 7.64 17.23 9.95
N ASP A 73 7.17 18.47 9.83
CA ASP A 73 6.16 18.84 8.82
C ASP A 73 6.84 18.95 7.46
N ILE A 74 6.31 18.22 6.49
CA ILE A 74 6.75 18.19 5.10
C ILE A 74 6.76 19.60 4.48
N LEU A 75 5.86 20.49 4.90
CA LEU A 75 5.82 21.89 4.42
C LEU A 75 6.94 22.78 4.98
N GLU A 76 7.74 22.27 5.93
CA GLU A 76 8.88 22.98 6.53
C GLU A 76 10.22 22.54 5.92
N ARG A 77 10.24 21.50 5.08
CA ARG A 77 11.45 21.07 4.37
C ARG A 77 11.94 22.19 3.44
N ASP A 78 13.25 22.43 3.43
CA ASP A 78 13.88 23.41 2.53
C ASP A 78 13.63 23.00 1.06
N PRO A 79 13.05 23.89 0.22
CA PRO A 79 12.92 23.63 -1.21
C PRO A 79 14.23 23.24 -1.91
N ALA A 80 15.38 23.77 -1.48
CA ALA A 80 16.68 23.44 -2.07
C ALA A 80 17.06 21.96 -1.86
N ASP A 81 16.73 21.39 -0.69
CA ASP A 81 16.93 19.95 -0.43
C ASP A 81 16.04 19.10 -1.33
N ILE A 82 14.83 19.58 -1.64
CA ILE A 82 13.88 18.88 -2.53
C ILE A 82 14.38 18.90 -3.98
N VAL A 83 15.01 19.99 -4.42
CA VAL A 83 15.68 20.05 -5.74
C VAL A 83 16.81 19.02 -5.81
N LYS A 84 17.59 18.86 -4.74
CA LYS A 84 18.62 17.83 -4.66
C LYS A 84 18.01 16.43 -4.74
N ASP A 85 16.93 16.17 -4.00
CA ASP A 85 16.23 14.88 -4.04
C ASP A 85 15.66 14.57 -5.45
N TRP A 86 15.21 15.60 -6.18
CA TRP A 86 14.79 15.48 -7.58
C TRP A 86 15.95 15.11 -8.49
N ALA A 87 17.07 15.83 -8.39
CA ALA A 87 18.26 15.57 -9.20
C ALA A 87 18.82 14.16 -8.96
N ASP A 88 18.74 13.68 -7.72
CA ASP A 88 19.17 12.33 -7.33
C ASP A 88 18.13 11.24 -7.64
N ARG A 89 16.98 11.60 -8.25
CA ARG A 89 15.86 10.70 -8.58
C ARG A 89 15.29 9.94 -7.37
N ILE A 90 15.32 10.57 -6.20
CA ILE A 90 14.80 10.03 -4.94
C ILE A 90 13.30 10.30 -4.81
N VAL A 91 12.83 11.44 -5.32
CA VAL A 91 11.42 11.85 -5.27
C VAL A 91 10.85 12.03 -6.67
N SER A 92 9.54 11.78 -6.81
CA SER A 92 8.82 12.02 -8.05
C SER A 92 8.27 13.44 -8.12
N LYS A 93 8.00 13.92 -9.34
CA LYS A 93 7.26 15.17 -9.59
C LYS A 93 5.95 15.24 -8.81
N HIS A 94 5.19 14.14 -8.80
CA HIS A 94 3.94 14.05 -8.03
C HIS A 94 4.17 14.31 -6.53
N THR A 95 5.24 13.77 -5.96
CA THR A 95 5.59 13.96 -4.55
C THR A 95 5.96 15.42 -4.27
N ILE A 96 6.76 16.04 -5.14
CA ILE A 96 7.16 17.45 -5.01
C ILE A 96 5.95 18.37 -5.01
N GLU A 97 5.03 18.18 -5.96
CA GLU A 97 3.88 19.07 -6.14
C GLU A 97 2.77 18.85 -5.10
N ASN A 98 2.48 17.60 -4.76
CA ASN A 98 1.29 17.24 -3.97
C ASN A 98 1.58 16.94 -2.50
N ILE A 99 2.84 16.68 -2.15
CA ILE A 99 3.24 16.37 -0.77
C ILE A 99 4.07 17.53 -0.21
N TYR A 100 5.14 17.92 -0.89
CA TYR A 100 6.01 19.04 -0.46
C TYR A 100 5.47 20.43 -0.81
N HIS A 101 4.54 20.50 -1.77
CA HIS A 101 3.99 21.73 -2.33
C HIS A 101 5.06 22.73 -2.76
N VAL A 102 6.11 22.24 -3.44
CA VAL A 102 7.16 23.06 -4.03
C VAL A 102 6.88 23.30 -5.51
N VAL A 103 7.02 24.54 -5.95
CA VAL A 103 6.90 24.96 -7.34
C VAL A 103 8.31 25.21 -7.86
N MET A 104 8.71 24.44 -8.86
CA MET A 104 10.03 24.53 -9.46
C MET A 104 9.99 24.22 -10.95
N ASP A 105 10.98 24.73 -11.67
CA ASP A 105 11.28 24.30 -13.02
C ASP A 105 12.07 22.99 -12.99
N TYR A 106 11.54 21.94 -13.62
CA TYR A 106 12.12 20.60 -13.53
C TYR A 106 13.32 20.37 -14.44
N ASP A 107 13.50 21.20 -15.46
CA ASP A 107 14.62 21.11 -16.40
C ASP A 107 15.87 21.79 -15.81
N THR A 108 15.67 22.89 -15.09
CA THR A 108 16.74 23.73 -14.52
C THR A 108 16.93 23.54 -13.02
N GLY A 109 15.94 23.01 -12.31
CA GLY A 109 15.94 22.91 -10.85
C GLY A 109 15.64 24.22 -10.12
N ALA A 110 15.28 25.30 -10.84
CA ALA A 110 15.04 26.60 -10.23
C ALA A 110 13.71 26.60 -9.44
N VAL A 111 13.78 26.92 -8.15
CA VAL A 111 12.60 27.06 -7.27
C VAL A 111 11.96 28.44 -7.46
N ASP A 112 10.65 28.45 -7.67
CA ASP A 112 9.84 29.66 -7.53
C ASP A 112 9.44 29.79 -6.06
N GLN A 113 10.19 30.63 -5.33
CA GLN A 113 9.98 30.79 -3.88
C GLN A 113 8.61 31.39 -3.56
N GLU A 114 8.16 32.40 -4.33
CA GLU A 114 6.88 33.06 -4.07
C GLU A 114 5.71 32.10 -4.35
N ALA A 115 5.76 31.36 -5.45
CA ALA A 115 4.73 30.37 -5.78
C ALA A 115 4.75 29.21 -4.78
N THR A 116 5.92 28.76 -4.33
CA THR A 116 6.07 27.73 -3.29
C THR A 116 5.46 28.19 -1.97
N ASP A 117 5.77 29.40 -1.51
CA ASP A 117 5.20 29.95 -0.26
C ASP A 117 3.68 30.06 -0.35
N LYS A 118 3.16 30.49 -1.49
CA LYS A 118 1.72 30.55 -1.76
C LYS A 118 1.08 29.16 -1.76
N ALA A 119 1.72 28.16 -2.39
CA ALA A 119 1.23 26.79 -2.44
C ALA A 119 1.20 26.16 -1.03
N ARG A 120 2.26 26.34 -0.25
CA ARG A 120 2.34 25.88 1.14
C ARG A 120 1.33 26.59 2.04
N ALA A 121 1.15 27.90 1.89
CA ALA A 121 0.13 28.65 2.63
C ALA A 121 -1.29 28.19 2.27
N ALA A 122 -1.55 27.88 1.01
CA ALA A 122 -2.82 27.32 0.56
C ALA A 122 -3.06 25.93 1.17
N GLU A 123 -2.09 25.02 1.13
CA GLU A 123 -2.22 23.72 1.77
C GLU A 123 -2.46 23.86 3.28
N ARG A 124 -1.75 24.76 3.99
CA ARG A 124 -2.02 25.02 5.42
C ARG A 124 -3.48 25.41 5.66
N LYS A 125 -4.06 26.27 4.81
CA LYS A 125 -5.51 26.58 4.88
C LYS A 125 -6.38 25.36 4.60
N THR A 126 -6.03 24.53 3.64
CA THR A 126 -6.72 23.25 3.37
C THR A 126 -6.65 22.31 4.57
N ARG A 127 -5.50 22.22 5.27
CA ARG A 127 -5.32 21.43 6.50
C ARG A 127 -6.26 21.91 7.59
N LEU A 128 -6.33 23.24 7.79
CA LEU A 128 -7.23 23.85 8.77
C LEU A 128 -8.70 23.63 8.42
N ALA A 129 -9.08 23.73 7.14
CA ALA A 129 -10.46 23.56 6.70
C ALA A 129 -10.97 22.11 6.89
N ARG A 130 -10.09 21.10 6.77
CA ARG A 130 -10.43 19.69 7.03
C ARG A 130 -10.21 19.27 8.48
N ALA A 131 -9.57 20.10 9.29
CA ALA A 131 -9.30 19.78 10.69
C ALA A 131 -10.58 19.82 11.52
N LYS A 132 -10.66 18.95 12.52
CA LYS A 132 -11.68 18.96 13.55
C LYS A 132 -11.03 19.13 14.92
N PRO A 133 -11.69 19.79 15.89
CA PRO A 133 -11.25 19.73 17.27
C PRO A 133 -11.07 18.28 17.73
N TYR A 134 -10.00 18.01 18.47
CA TYR A 134 -9.62 16.64 18.85
C TYR A 134 -10.78 15.86 19.51
N LYS A 135 -11.55 16.50 20.39
CA LYS A 135 -12.68 15.85 21.08
C LYS A 135 -13.79 15.41 20.12
N GLU A 136 -14.09 16.22 19.11
CA GLU A 136 -15.11 15.91 18.10
C GLU A 136 -14.63 14.77 17.20
N PHE A 137 -13.37 14.83 16.74
CA PHE A 137 -12.77 13.74 15.98
C PHE A 137 -12.76 12.43 16.77
N ALA A 138 -12.31 12.44 18.03
CA ALA A 138 -12.24 11.25 18.86
C ALA A 138 -13.62 10.62 19.09
N ALA A 139 -14.67 11.43 19.29
CA ALA A 139 -16.03 10.93 19.47
C ALA A 139 -16.59 10.25 18.20
N GLU A 140 -16.23 10.74 17.01
CA GLU A 140 -16.65 10.15 15.74
C GLU A 140 -15.81 8.92 15.33
N TRP A 141 -14.51 8.96 15.63
CA TRP A 141 -13.53 7.97 15.18
C TRP A 141 -13.48 6.73 16.08
N THR A 142 -13.54 6.93 17.40
CA THR A 142 -13.36 5.84 18.37
C THR A 142 -14.53 4.87 18.30
N ARG A 143 -14.23 3.58 18.10
CA ARG A 143 -15.22 2.51 18.06
C ARG A 143 -15.07 1.64 19.29
N ALA A 144 -16.19 1.28 19.90
CA ALA A 144 -16.23 0.39 21.06
C ALA A 144 -15.79 -1.05 20.74
N LYS A 145 -15.87 -1.43 19.46
CA LYS A 145 -15.47 -2.74 18.95
C LYS A 145 -14.52 -2.56 17.77
N PRO A 146 -13.63 -3.53 17.51
CA PRO A 146 -12.91 -3.59 16.26
C PRO A 146 -13.87 -3.59 15.04
N PRO A 147 -13.40 -3.18 13.84
CA PRO A 147 -14.20 -3.28 12.62
C PRO A 147 -14.53 -4.73 12.27
N GLU A 148 -15.42 -4.97 11.32
CA GLU A 148 -15.60 -6.32 10.75
C GLU A 148 -14.51 -6.62 9.71
N GLY A 149 -14.14 -7.89 9.56
CA GLY A 149 -13.31 -8.35 8.44
C GLY A 149 -11.79 -8.28 8.60
N LEU A 150 -11.24 -7.92 9.76
CA LEU A 150 -9.82 -8.18 10.03
C LEU A 150 -9.68 -9.61 10.61
N PRO A 151 -8.77 -10.43 10.05
CA PRO A 151 -8.64 -11.83 10.44
C PRO A 151 -8.06 -12.03 11.85
N PHE A 152 -7.37 -11.02 12.38
CA PHE A 152 -6.71 -11.09 13.68
C PHE A 152 -7.11 -9.90 14.53
N TYR A 153 -7.64 -10.19 15.71
CA TYR A 153 -7.78 -9.22 16.77
C TYR A 153 -7.06 -9.70 18.02
N GLY A 154 -6.70 -8.74 18.87
CA GLY A 154 -6.25 -8.99 20.22
C GLY A 154 -7.10 -8.14 21.15
N SER A 155 -6.46 -7.50 22.13
CA SER A 155 -7.08 -6.40 22.86
C SER A 155 -7.42 -5.25 21.91
N TRP A 156 -8.56 -4.60 22.14
CA TRP A 156 -8.96 -3.38 21.42
C TRP A 156 -8.84 -2.15 22.34
N ASP A 157 -9.78 -1.98 23.27
CA ASP A 157 -9.80 -0.89 24.26
C ASP A 157 -9.58 -1.39 25.69
N ASP A 158 -10.14 -2.57 26.01
CA ASP A 158 -9.96 -3.24 27.30
C ASP A 158 -8.89 -4.35 27.19
N PRO A 159 -7.75 -4.24 27.90
CA PRO A 159 -6.69 -5.24 27.87
C PRO A 159 -7.09 -6.59 28.47
N THR A 160 -8.23 -6.68 29.17
CA THR A 160 -8.74 -7.93 29.75
C THR A 160 -9.63 -8.72 28.79
N VAL A 161 -10.01 -8.13 27.64
CA VAL A 161 -10.88 -8.76 26.64
C VAL A 161 -10.12 -8.92 25.32
N LEU A 162 -10.08 -10.14 24.81
CA LEU A 162 -9.52 -10.47 23.50
C LEU A 162 -10.64 -10.72 22.51
N TYR A 163 -10.57 -10.11 21.33
CA TYR A 163 -11.45 -10.39 20.20
C TYR A 163 -10.83 -11.48 19.31
N LEU A 164 -11.64 -12.41 18.83
CA LEU A 164 -11.20 -13.65 18.17
C LEU A 164 -11.62 -13.68 16.70
N GLY A 165 -10.98 -12.84 15.88
CA GLY A 165 -11.24 -12.79 14.43
C GLY A 165 -12.58 -12.16 14.02
N THR A 166 -13.49 -11.87 14.96
CA THR A 166 -14.70 -11.08 14.72
C THR A 166 -15.00 -10.15 15.91
N PRO A 167 -15.80 -9.08 15.73
CA PRO A 167 -16.21 -8.18 16.82
C PRO A 167 -17.13 -8.81 17.89
N ASP A 168 -17.68 -9.99 17.63
CA ASP A 168 -18.66 -10.65 18.50
C ASP A 168 -18.11 -11.91 19.20
N ASP A 169 -17.01 -12.46 18.69
CA ASP A 169 -16.31 -13.57 19.35
C ASP A 169 -15.20 -13.03 20.26
N THR A 170 -15.28 -13.33 21.55
CA THR A 170 -14.35 -12.79 22.57
C THR A 170 -14.00 -13.81 23.64
N CYS A 171 -12.84 -13.63 24.27
CA CYS A 171 -12.48 -14.37 25.49
C CYS A 171 -11.71 -13.47 26.49
N PRO A 172 -11.68 -13.83 27.79
CA PRO A 172 -10.84 -13.16 28.76
C PRO A 172 -9.34 -13.37 28.46
N ALA A 173 -8.54 -12.33 28.69
CA ALA A 173 -7.10 -12.37 28.45
C ALA A 173 -6.33 -13.37 29.35
N ASP A 174 -6.89 -13.73 30.50
CA ASP A 174 -6.35 -14.74 31.42
C ASP A 174 -6.87 -16.17 31.14
N ALA A 175 -7.81 -16.32 30.20
CA ALA A 175 -8.42 -17.59 29.81
C ALA A 175 -8.49 -17.71 28.27
N ILE A 176 -7.34 -17.49 27.61
CA ILE A 176 -7.23 -17.49 26.15
C ILE A 176 -7.66 -18.83 25.58
N VAL A 177 -8.58 -18.79 24.61
CA VAL A 177 -9.03 -19.96 23.84
C VAL A 177 -8.37 -19.98 22.45
N PRO A 178 -8.15 -21.15 21.85
CA PRO A 178 -7.58 -21.24 20.51
C PRO A 178 -8.56 -20.71 19.46
N VAL A 179 -8.06 -19.84 18.58
CA VAL A 179 -8.79 -19.40 17.38
C VAL A 179 -8.52 -20.40 16.26
N MET A 180 -9.56 -21.10 15.82
CA MET A 180 -9.47 -22.01 14.69
C MET A 180 -9.82 -21.26 13.40
N MET A 181 -8.81 -21.04 12.56
CA MET A 181 -9.02 -20.41 11.25
C MET A 181 -9.52 -21.46 10.24
N PRO A 182 -10.56 -21.15 9.44
CA PRO A 182 -10.94 -21.99 8.32
C PRO A 182 -9.80 -22.03 7.30
N ASP A 183 -9.62 -23.17 6.62
CA ASP A 183 -8.65 -23.28 5.53
C ASP A 183 -9.02 -22.25 4.45
N PRO A 184 -8.07 -21.43 3.94
CA PRO A 184 -8.34 -20.47 2.87
C PRO A 184 -9.04 -21.08 1.65
N LYS A 185 -8.78 -22.35 1.34
CA LYS A 185 -9.48 -23.08 0.27
C LYS A 185 -10.95 -23.28 0.59
N ASP A 186 -11.29 -23.61 1.83
CA ASP A 186 -12.68 -23.80 2.24
C ASP A 186 -13.46 -22.49 2.19
N VAL A 187 -12.81 -21.38 2.55
CA VAL A 187 -13.38 -20.03 2.42
C VAL A 187 -13.65 -19.70 0.94
N GLU A 188 -12.68 -19.94 0.05
CA GLU A 188 -12.85 -19.69 -1.39
C GLU A 188 -13.92 -20.61 -2.00
N ILE A 189 -13.94 -21.89 -1.63
CA ILE A 189 -14.97 -22.85 -2.07
C ILE A 189 -16.36 -22.39 -1.61
N ALA A 190 -16.51 -21.91 -0.38
CA ALA A 190 -17.77 -21.39 0.13
C ALA A 190 -18.24 -20.17 -0.67
N LYS A 191 -17.33 -19.23 -0.97
CA LYS A 191 -17.60 -18.06 -1.81
C LYS A 191 -18.03 -18.46 -3.22
N LEU A 192 -17.27 -19.30 -3.90
CA LEU A 192 -17.59 -19.77 -5.26
C LEU A 192 -18.93 -20.52 -5.30
N LYS A 193 -19.25 -21.31 -4.26
CA LYS A 193 -20.56 -21.97 -4.14
C LYS A 193 -21.69 -20.95 -4.00
N ALA A 194 -21.50 -19.88 -3.24
CA ALA A 194 -22.50 -18.82 -3.08
C ALA A 194 -22.72 -18.06 -4.40
N GLU A 195 -21.66 -17.71 -5.12
CA GLU A 195 -21.73 -17.09 -6.44
C GLU A 195 -22.44 -18.00 -7.45
N LEU A 196 -22.10 -19.29 -7.48
CA LEU A 196 -22.75 -20.26 -8.34
C LEU A 196 -24.24 -20.40 -8.02
N ALA A 197 -24.62 -20.36 -6.74
CA ALA A 197 -26.01 -20.42 -6.33
C ALA A 197 -26.79 -19.18 -6.78
N ALA A 198 -26.20 -17.98 -6.66
CA ALA A 198 -26.79 -16.74 -7.12
C ALA A 198 -26.98 -16.73 -8.65
N LEU A 199 -25.97 -17.17 -9.41
CA LEU A 199 -26.04 -17.26 -10.87
C LEU A 199 -27.07 -18.28 -11.35
N LYS A 200 -27.32 -19.36 -10.61
CA LYS A 200 -28.36 -20.35 -10.93
C LYS A 200 -29.78 -19.88 -10.62
N GLN A 201 -29.94 -18.80 -9.85
CA GLN A 201 -31.23 -18.20 -9.53
C GLN A 201 -31.61 -17.02 -10.44
N ALA A 202 -30.67 -16.57 -11.28
CA ALA A 202 -30.89 -15.55 -12.32
C ALA A 202 -31.26 -16.19 -13.67
#